data_AF-A0A0K3C967-F1
#
_entry.id   AF-A0A0K3C967-F1
#
_cell.length_a   1.000
_cell.length_b   1.000
_cell.length_c   1.000
_cell.angle_alpha   90.00
_cell.angle_beta   90.00
_cell.angle_gamma   90.00
#
_symmetry.space_group_name_H-M   'P 1'
#
loop_
_entity.id
_entity.type
_entity.pdbx_description
1 polymer ?
#
loop_
_entity_poly.entity_id
_entity_poly.type
_entity_poly.pdbx_seq_one_letter_code
_entity_poly.pdbx_strand_id
1 'polypeptide(L)'
;MNSLDADLVAGWTAKQRRQASLAVFRDSSDLSFAVPAVPARALPPLYPDAPPVYREELNELHFEGLEVVAGLDISFRDGSGDEGIAVLAVLSFPSLKLLRTLSRRVSLSSTPYIHSFLSFRESDIYISLLDELRATGGPEVQVLFVDGNGRWHPREAGSAVAVGVKSGLPTVGIAKEYHPLHPSSSSSSADPATNSALPAPFPSNYLSSQKSMRKACHALLQHRGDWFGLRPPEPGGDASPRPSANSSAASQRRDDYWGAALLSSPSRSARNPIIVSPGHRLSLQTCVKLALACTGEGKVPEPVRQADLVGRELVRQTWPKETAVNEHKA
;
A
#
# COMPACT_ATOMS: atom_id res chain seq x y z
N MET A 1 -5.12 29.73 -1.43
CA MET A 1 -4.64 29.05 -2.65
C MET A 1 -4.60 30.09 -3.74
N ASN A 2 -3.42 30.37 -4.30
CA ASN A 2 -3.31 31.28 -5.44
C ASN A 2 -3.87 30.60 -6.69
N SER A 3 -4.23 31.37 -7.73
CA SER A 3 -4.83 30.83 -8.96
C SER A 3 -3.97 29.73 -9.62
N LEU A 4 -2.64 29.88 -9.57
CA LEU A 4 -1.67 28.89 -10.03
C LEU A 4 -1.78 27.54 -9.31
N ASP A 5 -2.08 27.53 -8.01
CA ASP A 5 -2.27 26.28 -7.25
C ASP A 5 -3.60 25.60 -7.63
N ALA A 6 -4.63 26.39 -7.93
CA ALA A 6 -5.94 25.88 -8.30
C ALA A 6 -5.90 25.19 -9.68
N ASP A 7 -5.24 25.81 -10.66
CA ASP A 7 -5.08 25.23 -12.00
C ASP A 7 -4.21 23.96 -11.96
N LEU A 8 -3.13 23.96 -11.17
CA LEU A 8 -2.29 22.78 -10.96
C LEU A 8 -3.10 21.62 -10.35
N VAL A 9 -3.86 21.89 -9.29
CA VAL A 9 -4.72 20.89 -8.63
C VAL A 9 -5.79 20.37 -9.58
N ALA A 10 -6.40 21.22 -10.40
CA ALA A 10 -7.38 20.82 -11.41
C ALA A 10 -6.76 19.88 -12.46
N GLY A 11 -5.58 20.26 -12.99
CA GLY A 11 -4.85 19.44 -13.96
C GLY A 11 -4.42 18.09 -13.39
N TRP A 12 -3.90 18.06 -12.17
CA TRP A 12 -3.52 16.83 -11.48
C TRP A 12 -4.73 15.95 -11.15
N THR A 13 -5.86 16.55 -10.77
CA THR A 13 -7.11 15.84 -10.53
C THR A 13 -7.60 15.14 -11.80
N ALA A 14 -7.58 15.84 -12.94
CA ALA A 14 -7.94 15.26 -14.23
C ALA A 14 -7.02 14.10 -14.61
N LYS A 15 -5.70 14.23 -14.37
CA LYS A 15 -4.73 13.17 -14.64
C LYS A 15 -4.93 11.95 -13.73
N GLN A 16 -5.24 12.13 -12.44
CA GLN A 16 -5.57 11.03 -11.54
C GLN A 16 -6.85 10.31 -11.96
N ARG A 17 -7.91 11.03 -12.33
CA ARG A 17 -9.15 10.42 -12.85
C ARG A 17 -8.89 9.59 -14.11
N ARG A 18 -8.04 10.10 -15.00
CA ARG A 18 -7.61 9.35 -16.20
C ARG A 18 -6.83 8.08 -15.81
N GLN A 19 -5.89 8.16 -14.87
CA GLN A 19 -5.16 6.98 -14.40
C GLN A 19 -6.09 5.94 -13.78
N ALA A 20 -7.02 6.35 -12.92
CA ALA A 20 -8.02 5.44 -12.35
C ALA A 20 -8.86 4.74 -13.44
N SER A 21 -9.27 5.47 -14.49
CA SER A 21 -10.02 4.87 -15.61
C SER A 21 -9.23 3.87 -16.46
N LEU A 22 -7.89 3.96 -16.46
CA LEU A 22 -7.02 3.04 -17.18
C LEU A 22 -6.56 1.87 -16.29
N ALA A 23 -6.73 1.99 -14.98
CA ALA A 23 -6.33 0.96 -14.05
C ALA A 23 -7.25 -0.27 -14.15
N VAL A 24 -6.66 -1.45 -14.02
CA VAL A 24 -7.38 -2.73 -13.98
C VAL A 24 -7.22 -3.27 -12.56
N PHE A 25 -8.33 -3.51 -11.85
CA PHE A 25 -8.33 -3.97 -10.45
C PHE A 25 -8.75 -5.44 -10.31
N ARG A 26 -8.42 -6.24 -11.31
CA ARG A 26 -8.65 -7.68 -11.40
C ARG A 26 -7.41 -8.32 -12.01
N ASP A 27 -7.24 -9.61 -11.77
CA ASP A 27 -6.13 -10.37 -12.34
C ASP A 27 -6.28 -10.39 -13.88
N SER A 28 -5.28 -9.85 -14.57
CA SER A 28 -5.26 -9.87 -16.02
C SER A 28 -5.05 -11.29 -16.54
N SER A 29 -5.66 -11.63 -17.69
CA SER A 29 -5.56 -12.97 -18.28
C SER A 29 -4.17 -13.29 -18.83
N ASP A 30 -3.33 -12.28 -19.01
CA ASP A 30 -1.99 -12.33 -19.60
C ASP A 30 -0.89 -12.06 -18.56
N LEU A 31 -1.15 -12.33 -17.27
CA LEU A 31 -0.09 -12.36 -16.26
C LEU A 31 0.96 -13.43 -16.63
N SER A 32 2.24 -13.12 -16.40
CA SER A 32 3.35 -14.05 -16.67
C SER A 32 3.51 -15.15 -15.61
N PHE A 33 2.58 -15.23 -14.66
CA PHE A 33 2.58 -16.20 -13.58
C PHE A 33 1.14 -16.60 -13.23
N ALA A 34 0.97 -17.78 -12.65
CA ALA A 34 -0.32 -18.27 -12.17
C ALA A 34 -0.59 -17.79 -10.74
N VAL A 35 -1.82 -17.33 -10.50
CA VAL A 35 -2.31 -16.98 -9.17
C VAL A 35 -2.81 -18.25 -8.46
N PRO A 36 -2.45 -18.50 -7.19
CA PRO A 36 -2.99 -19.63 -6.43
C PRO A 36 -4.53 -19.61 -6.43
N ALA A 37 -5.15 -20.68 -6.92
CA ALA A 37 -6.62 -20.80 -7.00
C ALA A 37 -7.30 -21.00 -5.63
N VAL A 38 -6.54 -21.27 -4.57
CA VAL A 38 -7.05 -21.52 -3.22
C VAL A 38 -7.74 -20.25 -2.70
N PRO A 39 -9.03 -20.29 -2.34
CA PRO A 39 -9.72 -19.12 -1.80
C PRO A 39 -9.31 -18.88 -0.34
N ALA A 40 -9.30 -17.60 0.07
CA ALA A 40 -9.06 -17.26 1.48
C ALA A 40 -10.12 -17.91 2.37
N ARG A 41 -9.70 -18.53 3.48
CA ARG A 41 -10.63 -19.15 4.44
C ARG A 41 -11.34 -18.06 5.23
N ALA A 42 -12.67 -17.96 5.11
CA ALA A 42 -13.47 -17.10 5.97
C ALA A 42 -13.43 -17.63 7.42
N LEU A 43 -13.15 -16.75 8.37
CA LEU A 43 -13.11 -17.09 9.79
C LEU A 43 -14.48 -16.85 10.45
N PRO A 44 -14.85 -17.60 11.50
CA PRO A 44 -16.05 -17.33 12.28
C PRO A 44 -16.04 -15.88 12.80
N PRO A 45 -17.18 -15.16 12.76
CA PRO A 45 -17.23 -13.78 13.22
C PRO A 45 -16.99 -13.72 14.73
N LEU A 46 -16.06 -12.85 15.14
CA LEU A 46 -15.80 -12.55 16.56
C LEU A 46 -16.80 -11.52 17.13
N TYR A 47 -17.32 -10.65 16.27
CA TYR A 47 -18.29 -9.62 16.61
C TYR A 47 -19.38 -9.57 15.53
N PRO A 48 -20.66 -9.38 15.87
CA PRO A 48 -21.74 -9.30 14.88
C PRO A 48 -21.56 -8.18 13.84
N ASP A 49 -21.07 -7.01 14.27
CA ASP A 49 -20.94 -5.82 13.43
C ASP A 49 -19.54 -5.64 12.83
N ALA A 50 -18.62 -6.60 13.06
CA ALA A 50 -17.29 -6.54 12.48
C ALA A 50 -17.29 -6.92 10.99
N PRO A 51 -16.34 -6.40 10.19
CA PRO A 51 -16.13 -6.89 8.84
C PRO A 51 -15.74 -8.39 8.86
N PRO A 52 -16.12 -9.15 7.82
CA PRO A 52 -15.69 -10.54 7.71
C PRO A 52 -14.15 -10.61 7.63
N VAL A 53 -13.58 -11.53 8.41
CA VAL A 53 -12.14 -11.79 8.45
C VAL A 53 -11.84 -13.04 7.65
N TYR A 54 -10.75 -12.99 6.89
CA TYR A 54 -10.26 -14.08 6.08
C TYR A 54 -8.83 -14.42 6.51
N ARG A 55 -8.40 -15.67 6.25
CA ARG A 55 -7.03 -16.12 6.41
C ARG A 55 -6.48 -16.68 5.11
N GLU A 56 -5.29 -16.23 4.74
CA GLU A 56 -4.42 -16.87 3.75
C GLU A 56 -3.37 -17.71 4.49
N GLU A 57 -3.19 -18.97 4.08
CA GLU A 57 -2.18 -19.87 4.67
C GLU A 57 -0.92 -19.83 3.81
N LEU A 58 0.21 -19.40 4.38
CA LEU A 58 1.44 -19.11 3.62
C LEU A 58 1.97 -20.32 2.85
N ASN A 59 1.81 -21.53 3.40
CA ASN A 59 2.21 -22.79 2.78
C ASN A 59 1.32 -23.21 1.61
N GLU A 60 0.22 -22.52 1.34
CA GLU A 60 -0.67 -22.75 0.20
C GLU A 60 -0.43 -21.72 -0.93
N LEU A 61 0.44 -20.72 -0.71
CA LEU A 61 0.70 -19.65 -1.66
C LEU A 61 1.83 -20.02 -2.62
N HIS A 62 1.46 -20.77 -3.66
CA HIS A 62 2.36 -21.14 -4.76
C HIS A 62 2.06 -20.37 -6.04
N PHE A 63 2.93 -19.43 -6.41
CA PHE A 63 2.84 -18.66 -7.64
C PHE A 63 3.71 -19.29 -8.73
N GLU A 64 3.14 -20.17 -9.53
CA GLU A 64 3.86 -20.81 -10.64
C GLU A 64 4.26 -19.78 -11.70
N GLY A 65 5.53 -19.81 -12.14
CA GLY A 65 6.07 -18.86 -13.11
C GLY A 65 6.42 -17.48 -12.55
N LEU A 66 6.18 -17.19 -11.26
CA LEU A 66 6.67 -15.96 -10.64
C LEU A 66 8.13 -16.15 -10.19
N GLU A 67 9.03 -15.39 -10.77
CA GLU A 67 10.48 -15.49 -10.57
C GLU A 67 11.10 -14.19 -10.07
N VAL A 68 10.55 -13.03 -10.47
CA VAL A 68 11.14 -11.72 -10.16
C VAL A 68 10.07 -10.72 -9.72
N VAL A 69 10.28 -10.16 -8.53
CA VAL A 69 9.48 -9.08 -7.96
C VAL A 69 10.36 -7.88 -7.65
N ALA A 70 9.82 -6.67 -7.64
CA ALA A 70 10.59 -5.50 -7.25
C ALA A 70 9.82 -4.53 -6.36
N GLY A 71 10.55 -3.77 -5.55
CA GLY A 71 10.03 -2.79 -4.62
C GLY A 71 10.52 -1.39 -4.95
N LEU A 72 9.65 -0.40 -4.73
CA LEU A 72 9.91 1.02 -4.96
C LEU A 72 9.65 1.81 -3.69
N ASP A 73 10.59 2.67 -3.33
CA ASP A 73 10.48 3.60 -2.19
C ASP A 73 11.32 4.88 -2.44
N ILE A 74 10.97 5.98 -1.77
CA ILE A 74 11.82 7.18 -1.64
C ILE A 74 12.11 7.43 -0.17
N SER A 75 13.39 7.33 0.18
CA SER A 75 13.88 7.75 1.49
C SER A 75 14.30 9.22 1.45
N PHE A 76 13.63 10.07 2.24
CA PHE A 76 13.94 11.50 2.31
C PHE A 76 15.10 11.80 3.25
N ARG A 77 15.86 12.85 2.94
CA ARG A 77 16.98 13.38 3.75
C ARG A 77 16.53 13.74 5.16
N ASP A 78 15.40 14.43 5.25
CA ASP A 78 14.79 14.94 6.47
C ASP A 78 13.28 15.08 6.28
N GLY A 79 12.60 15.69 7.27
CA GLY A 79 11.16 15.88 7.27
C GLY A 79 10.61 16.87 6.25
N SER A 80 11.45 17.61 5.51
CA SER A 80 10.99 18.52 4.45
C SER A 80 10.38 17.77 3.26
N GLY A 81 10.87 16.56 2.99
CA GLY A 81 10.48 15.78 1.82
C GLY A 81 11.03 16.30 0.49
N ASP A 82 11.90 17.32 0.48
CA ASP A 82 12.36 17.97 -0.74
C ASP A 82 13.58 17.31 -1.39
N GLU A 83 14.42 16.66 -0.60
CA GLU A 83 15.53 15.87 -1.11
C GLU A 83 15.44 14.44 -0.58
N GLY A 84 15.79 13.48 -1.44
CA GLY A 84 15.74 12.08 -1.08
C GLY A 84 16.47 11.19 -2.06
N ILE A 85 16.35 9.89 -1.84
CA ILE A 85 16.89 8.86 -2.70
C ILE A 85 15.76 7.88 -3.02
N ALA A 86 15.39 7.85 -4.30
CA ALA A 86 14.47 6.86 -4.83
C ALA A 86 15.25 5.57 -5.11
N VAL A 87 14.64 4.42 -4.78
CA VAL A 87 15.26 3.11 -4.91
C VAL A 87 14.31 2.14 -5.59
N LEU A 88 14.85 1.37 -6.53
CA LEU A 88 14.26 0.16 -7.09
C LEU A 88 15.07 -1.03 -6.60
N ALA A 89 14.46 -1.88 -5.76
CA ALA A 89 15.06 -3.12 -5.28
C ALA A 89 14.42 -4.32 -6.01
N VAL A 90 15.21 -5.06 -6.80
CA VAL A 90 14.77 -6.23 -7.57
C VAL A 90 15.18 -7.50 -6.86
N LEU A 91 14.23 -8.38 -6.58
CA LEU A 91 14.41 -9.60 -5.80
C LEU A 91 13.96 -10.83 -6.60
N SER A 92 14.59 -11.97 -6.37
CA SER A 92 14.08 -13.25 -6.84
C SER A 92 12.90 -13.72 -6.00
N PHE A 93 12.02 -14.51 -6.60
CA PHE A 93 10.91 -15.21 -5.95
C PHE A 93 11.10 -16.72 -6.15
N PRO A 94 10.78 -17.58 -5.16
CA PRO A 94 10.24 -17.27 -3.83
C PRO A 94 11.31 -16.94 -2.78
N SER A 95 12.61 -16.99 -3.12
CA SER A 95 13.68 -16.84 -2.11
C SER A 95 13.85 -15.44 -1.52
N LEU A 96 13.27 -14.41 -2.16
CA LEU A 96 13.35 -13.00 -1.78
C LEU A 96 14.80 -12.48 -1.68
N LYS A 97 15.72 -13.08 -2.44
CA LYS A 97 17.12 -12.64 -2.50
C LYS A 97 17.22 -11.41 -3.39
N LEU A 98 17.88 -10.37 -2.90
CA LEU A 98 18.18 -9.16 -3.67
C LEU A 98 19.09 -9.51 -4.87
N LEU A 99 18.61 -9.22 -6.08
CA LEU A 99 19.31 -9.45 -7.35
C LEU A 99 19.99 -8.18 -7.85
N ARG A 100 19.30 -7.05 -7.76
CA ARG A 100 19.76 -5.76 -8.27
C ARG A 100 19.13 -4.62 -7.48
N THR A 101 19.89 -3.54 -7.32
CA THR A 101 19.36 -2.27 -6.85
C THR A 101 19.74 -1.17 -7.82
N LEU A 102 18.80 -0.28 -8.13
CA LEU A 102 19.06 1.00 -8.76
C LEU A 102 18.58 2.10 -7.82
N SER A 103 19.30 3.22 -7.80
CA SER A 103 18.96 4.34 -6.92
C SER A 103 19.24 5.66 -7.60
N ARG A 104 18.43 6.68 -7.29
CA ARG A 104 18.62 8.03 -7.82
C ARG A 104 18.38 9.07 -6.75
N ARG A 105 19.31 10.03 -6.63
CA ARG A 105 19.09 11.24 -5.84
C ARG A 105 18.00 12.08 -6.50
N VAL A 106 17.07 12.57 -5.71
CA VAL A 106 15.93 13.35 -6.19
C VAL A 106 15.87 14.68 -5.47
N SER A 107 15.55 15.72 -6.22
CA SER A 107 15.16 17.03 -5.69
C SER A 107 13.74 17.32 -6.16
N LEU A 108 12.85 17.53 -5.22
CA LEU A 108 11.40 17.67 -5.39
C LEU A 108 10.91 19.05 -4.97
N SER A 109 11.83 19.98 -4.71
CA SER A 109 11.53 21.37 -4.32
C SER A 109 10.69 22.12 -5.36
N SER A 110 10.78 21.72 -6.64
CA SER A 110 10.02 22.31 -7.76
C SER A 110 8.61 21.76 -7.92
N THR A 111 8.24 20.67 -7.23
CA THR A 111 6.93 20.02 -7.36
C THR A 111 6.24 20.02 -6.00
N PRO A 112 5.20 20.82 -5.74
CA PRO A 112 4.67 21.01 -4.38
C PRO A 112 4.13 19.71 -3.75
N TYR A 113 4.27 19.58 -2.44
CA TYR A 113 3.62 18.50 -1.69
C TYR A 113 2.16 18.87 -1.43
N ILE A 114 1.25 18.22 -2.17
CA ILE A 114 -0.19 18.38 -1.99
C ILE A 114 -0.76 17.02 -1.53
N HIS A 115 -1.49 17.03 -0.42
CA HIS A 115 -2.11 15.82 0.12
C HIS A 115 -2.96 15.11 -0.94
N SER A 116 -2.83 13.78 -1.05
CA SER A 116 -3.46 12.95 -2.11
C SER A 116 -2.96 13.20 -3.55
N PHE A 117 -1.80 13.84 -3.72
CA PHE A 117 -1.15 14.04 -5.02
C PHE A 117 0.32 13.57 -5.05
N LEU A 118 0.77 12.89 -3.99
CA LEU A 118 2.15 12.42 -3.83
C LEU A 118 2.69 11.65 -5.06
N SER A 119 1.83 10.89 -5.75
CA SER A 119 2.22 10.16 -6.98
C SER A 119 2.86 11.03 -8.07
N PHE A 120 2.57 12.34 -8.12
CA PHE A 120 3.20 13.27 -9.08
C PHE A 120 4.64 13.62 -8.71
N ARG A 121 5.04 13.45 -7.45
CA ARG A 121 6.42 13.59 -6.99
C ARG A 121 7.26 12.32 -7.18
N GLU A 122 6.64 11.16 -7.40
CA GLU A 122 7.35 9.87 -7.32
C GLU A 122 7.31 9.07 -8.61
N SER A 123 6.15 9.02 -9.28
CA SER A 123 5.92 8.02 -10.32
C SER A 123 6.86 8.13 -11.52
N ASP A 124 7.19 9.34 -12.00
CA ASP A 124 8.12 9.51 -13.13
C ASP A 124 9.56 9.12 -12.76
N ILE A 125 9.96 9.31 -11.50
CA ILE A 125 11.26 8.84 -10.99
C ILE A 125 11.29 7.31 -10.96
N TYR A 126 10.22 6.67 -10.48
CA TYR A 126 10.13 5.21 -10.47
C TYR A 126 10.16 4.61 -11.89
N ILE A 127 9.43 5.21 -12.84
CA ILE A 127 9.47 4.76 -14.25
C ILE A 127 10.87 4.86 -14.82
N SER A 128 11.58 5.96 -14.57
CA SER A 128 12.93 6.12 -15.09
C SER A 128 13.99 5.22 -14.41
N LEU A 129 13.71 4.64 -13.23
CA LEU A 129 14.52 3.54 -12.67
C LEU A 129 14.22 2.21 -13.38
N LEU A 130 12.96 1.96 -13.72
CA LEU A 130 12.55 0.76 -14.49
C LEU A 130 13.08 0.80 -15.93
N ASP A 131 13.08 1.97 -16.56
CA ASP A 131 13.68 2.17 -17.89
C ASP A 131 15.20 1.90 -17.87
N GLU A 132 15.89 2.37 -16.83
CA GLU A 132 17.31 2.10 -16.64
C GLU A 132 17.58 0.61 -16.41
N LEU A 133 16.75 -0.08 -15.61
CA LEU A 133 16.86 -1.53 -15.42
C LEU A 133 16.76 -2.27 -16.75
N ARG A 134 15.78 -1.91 -17.59
CA ARG A 134 15.59 -2.50 -18.92
C ARG A 134 16.75 -2.20 -19.86
N ALA A 135 17.18 -0.94 -19.91
CA ALA A 135 18.27 -0.50 -20.79
C ALA A 135 19.62 -1.14 -20.43
N THR A 136 19.81 -1.52 -19.16
CA THR A 136 21.04 -2.16 -18.66
C THR A 136 20.97 -3.69 -18.67
N GLY A 137 19.93 -4.29 -19.26
CA GLY A 137 19.77 -5.75 -19.34
C GLY A 137 19.48 -6.41 -17.99
N GLY A 138 18.83 -5.69 -17.07
CA GLY A 138 18.42 -6.22 -15.78
C GLY A 138 17.29 -7.25 -15.88
N PRO A 139 16.99 -7.98 -14.78
CA PRO A 139 15.93 -8.99 -14.75
C PRO A 139 14.55 -8.42 -15.11
N GLU A 140 13.74 -9.21 -15.80
CA GLU A 140 12.36 -8.83 -16.14
C GLU A 140 11.48 -8.88 -14.89
N VAL A 141 10.96 -7.73 -14.46
CA VAL A 141 10.10 -7.63 -13.28
C VAL A 141 8.67 -8.01 -13.62
N GLN A 142 8.08 -8.94 -12.86
CA GLN A 142 6.71 -9.42 -13.09
C GLN A 142 5.68 -8.75 -12.17
N VAL A 143 6.09 -8.28 -10.99
CA VAL A 143 5.24 -7.56 -10.04
C VAL A 143 6.03 -6.43 -9.36
N LEU A 144 5.45 -5.23 -9.30
CA LEU A 144 5.97 -4.12 -8.50
C LEU A 144 5.20 -3.93 -7.21
N PHE A 145 5.93 -3.78 -6.11
CA PHE A 145 5.42 -3.33 -4.83
C PHE A 145 5.83 -1.88 -4.63
N VAL A 146 4.86 -1.00 -4.37
CA VAL A 146 5.10 0.43 -4.20
C VAL A 146 4.82 0.81 -2.76
N ASP A 147 5.76 1.47 -2.09
CA ASP A 147 5.51 2.08 -0.77
C ASP A 147 4.48 3.20 -0.92
N GLY A 148 3.25 2.94 -0.50
CA GLY A 148 2.11 3.83 -0.70
C GLY A 148 0.84 3.10 -1.14
N ASN A 149 -0.24 3.86 -1.28
CA ASN A 149 -1.53 3.28 -1.67
C ASN A 149 -1.66 3.07 -3.18
N GLY A 150 -2.50 2.13 -3.57
CA GLY A 150 -3.05 1.96 -4.91
C GLY A 150 -4.48 2.50 -4.98
N ARG A 151 -5.46 1.61 -5.17
CA ARG A 151 -6.89 1.93 -5.25
C ARG A 151 -7.44 2.54 -3.97
N TRP A 152 -6.84 2.27 -2.80
CA TRP A 152 -7.18 2.93 -1.53
C TRP A 152 -6.72 4.40 -1.53
N HIS A 153 -7.41 5.22 -2.29
CA HIS A 153 -7.11 6.63 -2.54
C HIS A 153 -8.41 7.37 -2.87
N PRO A 154 -8.59 8.66 -2.54
CA PRO A 154 -9.84 9.36 -2.82
C PRO A 154 -10.27 9.21 -4.29
N ARG A 155 -9.31 9.30 -5.20
CA ARG A 155 -9.57 9.20 -6.65
C ARG A 155 -9.23 7.84 -7.25
N GLU A 156 -9.13 6.78 -6.45
CA GLU A 156 -8.71 5.43 -6.90
C GLU A 156 -7.36 5.42 -7.65
N ALA A 157 -6.51 6.43 -7.40
CA ALA A 157 -5.32 6.75 -8.19
C ALA A 157 -4.11 7.06 -7.28
N GLY A 158 -3.84 6.17 -6.32
CA GLY A 158 -2.63 6.23 -5.50
C GLY A 158 -1.35 5.99 -6.30
N SER A 159 -0.20 6.07 -5.63
CA SER A 159 1.13 5.92 -6.25
C SER A 159 1.27 4.59 -7.02
N ALA A 160 0.79 3.47 -6.45
CA ALA A 160 0.86 2.17 -7.11
C ALA A 160 0.02 2.10 -8.41
N VAL A 161 -1.11 2.81 -8.47
CA VAL A 161 -1.95 2.93 -9.67
C VAL A 161 -1.21 3.74 -10.74
N ALA A 162 -0.65 4.89 -10.35
CA ALA A 162 0.09 5.76 -11.25
C ALA A 162 1.28 5.04 -11.87
N VAL A 163 2.07 4.32 -11.07
CA VAL A 163 3.21 3.52 -11.54
C VAL A 163 2.75 2.37 -12.43
N GLY A 164 1.70 1.63 -12.04
CA GLY A 164 1.22 0.48 -12.81
C GLY A 164 0.68 0.87 -14.18
N VAL A 165 -0.14 1.92 -14.25
CA VAL A 165 -0.68 2.43 -15.53
C VAL A 165 0.44 2.96 -16.44
N LYS A 166 1.47 3.60 -15.88
CA LYS A 166 2.60 4.13 -16.69
C LYS A 166 3.54 3.03 -17.17
N SER A 167 3.82 2.03 -16.34
CA SER A 167 4.73 0.92 -16.67
C SER A 167 4.07 -0.20 -17.47
N GLY A 168 2.74 -0.35 -17.36
CA GLY A 168 2.00 -1.51 -17.86
C GLY A 168 2.15 -2.75 -16.98
N LEU A 169 2.94 -2.70 -15.90
CA LEU A 169 3.23 -3.83 -15.04
C LEU A 169 2.14 -4.06 -13.98
N PRO A 170 1.97 -5.30 -13.50
CA PRO A 170 1.18 -5.59 -12.31
C PRO A 170 1.75 -4.89 -11.07
N THR A 171 0.92 -4.17 -10.32
CA THR A 171 1.38 -3.40 -9.16
C THR A 171 0.52 -3.57 -7.92
N VAL A 172 1.19 -3.58 -6.76
CA VAL A 172 0.61 -3.67 -5.42
C VAL A 172 1.03 -2.45 -4.61
N GLY A 173 0.05 -1.73 -4.05
CA GLY A 173 0.30 -0.67 -3.08
C GLY A 173 0.45 -1.25 -1.67
N ILE A 174 1.54 -0.91 -0.99
CA ILE A 174 1.86 -1.30 0.38
C ILE A 174 1.98 -0.03 1.21
N ALA A 175 0.96 0.31 1.98
CA ALA A 175 1.05 1.42 2.94
C ALA A 175 1.35 0.89 4.35
N LYS A 176 2.40 1.45 4.98
CA LYS A 176 2.82 1.11 6.36
C LYS A 176 1.81 1.59 7.41
N GLU A 177 0.99 2.58 7.05
CA GLU A 177 -0.02 3.24 7.87
C GLU A 177 -1.37 3.35 7.14
N TYR A 178 -2.45 3.42 7.92
CA TYR A 178 -3.79 3.61 7.37
C TYR A 178 -4.09 5.08 7.16
N HIS A 179 -4.44 5.44 5.93
CA HIS A 179 -4.88 6.78 5.57
C HIS A 179 -6.41 6.78 5.43
N PRO A 180 -7.15 7.46 6.33
CA PRO A 180 -8.61 7.49 6.28
C PRO A 180 -9.12 8.14 4.99
N LEU A 181 -10.07 7.47 4.34
CA LEU A 181 -10.88 8.05 3.25
C LEU A 181 -12.28 8.46 3.73
N HIS A 182 -12.69 7.93 4.87
CA HIS A 182 -13.97 8.21 5.49
C HIS A 182 -13.86 9.50 6.30
N PRO A 183 -14.84 10.42 6.21
CA PRO A 183 -14.84 11.62 7.04
C PRO A 183 -14.82 11.23 8.52
N SER A 184 -14.08 11.98 9.33
CA SER A 184 -14.21 11.89 10.77
C SER A 184 -15.62 12.36 11.13
N SER A 185 -16.54 11.45 11.42
CA SER A 185 -17.86 11.82 11.94
C SER A 185 -17.67 12.59 13.26
N SER A 186 -17.94 13.89 13.25
CA SER A 186 -18.17 14.64 14.49
C SER A 186 -19.52 14.19 15.06
N SER A 187 -19.51 13.64 16.27
CA SER A 187 -20.61 12.93 16.99
C SER A 187 -20.80 11.46 16.56
N SER A 188 -20.89 10.49 17.46
CA SER A 188 -21.67 10.47 18.70
C SER A 188 -21.07 9.58 19.80
N SER A 189 -21.39 9.96 21.05
CA SER A 189 -21.24 9.29 22.35
C SER A 189 -19.91 8.60 22.68
N ALA A 190 -19.19 9.18 23.65
CA ALA A 190 -18.34 8.38 24.50
C ALA A 190 -19.14 7.19 25.04
N ASP A 191 -18.68 5.97 24.76
CA ASP A 191 -19.26 4.78 25.38
C ASP A 191 -19.19 4.95 26.90
N PRO A 192 -20.34 4.88 27.62
CA PRO A 192 -20.29 4.82 29.07
C PRO A 192 -19.54 3.54 29.44
N ALA A 193 -18.55 3.68 30.32
CA ALA A 193 -17.85 2.56 30.92
C ALA A 193 -18.87 1.64 31.59
N THR A 194 -19.31 0.61 30.87
CA THR A 194 -20.22 -0.40 31.36
C THR A 194 -19.37 -1.56 31.84
N ASN A 195 -19.29 -1.69 33.17
CA ASN A 195 -18.85 -2.92 33.83
C ASN A 195 -19.87 -4.02 33.48
N SER A 196 -19.65 -4.69 32.36
CA SER A 196 -20.40 -5.85 31.91
C SER A 196 -19.41 -6.91 31.44
N ALA A 197 -19.58 -8.15 31.88
CA ALA A 197 -18.72 -9.29 31.55
C ALA A 197 -18.82 -9.75 30.08
N LEU A 198 -19.46 -8.95 29.21
CA LEU A 198 -19.51 -9.16 27.77
C LEU A 198 -18.29 -8.49 27.10
N PRO A 199 -17.73 -9.07 26.03
CA PRO A 199 -16.67 -8.42 25.28
C PRO A 199 -17.14 -7.04 24.81
N ALA A 200 -16.27 -6.03 24.95
CA ALA A 200 -16.55 -4.68 24.47
C ALA A 200 -16.99 -4.70 23.00
N PRO A 201 -17.99 -3.88 22.60
CA PRO A 201 -18.49 -3.87 21.24
C PRO A 201 -17.39 -3.52 20.24
N PHE A 202 -17.50 -4.05 19.01
CA PHE A 202 -16.55 -3.73 17.95
C PHE A 202 -16.70 -2.24 17.55
N PRO A 203 -15.60 -1.47 17.44
CA PRO A 203 -15.68 -0.04 17.16
C PRO A 203 -16.20 0.21 15.75
N SER A 204 -17.43 0.74 15.64
CA SER A 204 -18.08 1.07 14.37
C SER A 204 -17.32 2.14 13.56
N ASN A 205 -16.55 3.00 14.22
CA ASN A 205 -15.78 4.08 13.61
C ASN A 205 -14.34 3.68 13.22
N TYR A 206 -14.02 2.39 13.07
CA TYR A 206 -12.66 1.92 12.81
C TYR A 206 -12.00 2.51 11.54
N LEU A 207 -12.81 2.95 10.57
CA LEU A 207 -12.36 3.58 9.32
C LEU A 207 -12.02 5.08 9.45
N SER A 208 -12.33 5.71 10.58
CA SER A 208 -12.20 7.18 10.77
C SER A 208 -10.77 7.66 11.01
N SER A 209 -9.90 6.81 11.55
CA SER A 209 -8.53 7.19 11.91
C SER A 209 -7.59 5.99 11.92
N GLN A 210 -6.31 6.25 11.77
CA GLN A 210 -5.26 5.24 11.96
C GLN A 210 -5.30 4.58 13.33
N LYS A 211 -5.60 5.34 14.39
CA LYS A 211 -5.70 4.82 15.76
C LYS A 211 -6.86 3.84 15.89
N SER A 212 -8.03 4.19 15.37
CA SER A 212 -9.21 3.30 15.39
C SER A 212 -8.99 2.06 14.52
N MET A 213 -8.36 2.22 13.35
CA MET A 213 -7.99 1.09 12.49
C MET A 213 -7.06 0.10 13.19
N ARG A 214 -6.02 0.59 13.87
CA ARG A 214 -5.10 -0.26 14.64
C ARG A 214 -5.83 -1.04 15.74
N LYS A 215 -6.73 -0.38 16.49
CA LYS A 215 -7.56 -1.05 17.52
C LYS A 215 -8.41 -2.17 16.94
N ALA A 216 -9.10 -1.91 15.82
CA ALA A 216 -9.90 -2.93 15.14
C ALA A 216 -9.04 -4.10 14.65
N CYS A 217 -7.86 -3.83 14.09
CA CYS A 217 -6.94 -4.88 13.66
C CYS A 217 -6.43 -5.72 14.82
N HIS A 218 -6.13 -5.13 15.99
CA HIS A 218 -5.73 -5.90 17.17
C HIS A 218 -6.86 -6.77 17.73
N ALA A 219 -8.12 -6.33 17.58
CA ALA A 219 -9.29 -7.11 17.97
C ALA A 219 -9.58 -8.27 17.00
N LEU A 220 -9.41 -8.06 15.69
CA LEU A 220 -9.82 -9.01 14.66
C LEU A 220 -8.71 -9.91 14.13
N LEU A 221 -7.50 -9.40 13.96
CA LEU A 221 -6.39 -10.08 13.30
C LEU A 221 -5.49 -10.73 14.37
N GLN A 222 -5.59 -12.05 14.51
CA GLN A 222 -4.92 -12.80 15.56
C GLN A 222 -3.72 -13.60 15.04
N HIS A 223 -3.76 -14.01 13.78
CA HIS A 223 -2.74 -14.83 13.15
C HIS A 223 -2.16 -14.15 11.92
N ARG A 224 -0.90 -14.48 11.63
CA ARG A 224 -0.26 -14.10 10.36
C ARG A 224 -1.12 -14.61 9.20
N GLY A 225 -1.37 -13.74 8.24
CA GLY A 225 -2.25 -14.02 7.10
C GLY A 225 -3.72 -13.68 7.34
N ASP A 226 -4.12 -13.27 8.55
CA ASP A 226 -5.44 -12.72 8.79
C ASP A 226 -5.57 -11.34 8.11
N TRP A 227 -6.69 -11.11 7.44
CA TRP A 227 -7.03 -9.83 6.84
C TRP A 227 -8.54 -9.59 6.77
N PHE A 228 -8.94 -8.32 6.65
CA PHE A 228 -10.30 -7.94 6.28
C PHE A 228 -10.28 -6.83 5.22
N GLY A 229 -11.32 -6.81 4.40
CA GLY A 229 -11.47 -5.83 3.32
C GLY A 229 -11.88 -4.44 3.83
N LEU A 230 -11.35 -3.40 3.19
CA LEU A 230 -11.65 -2.00 3.43
C LEU A 230 -12.61 -1.50 2.35
N ARG A 231 -13.81 -1.09 2.78
CA ARG A 231 -14.82 -0.54 1.87
C ARG A 231 -14.52 0.92 1.54
N PRO A 232 -14.80 1.37 0.31
CA PRO A 232 -14.76 2.79 -0.02
C PRO A 232 -15.70 3.61 0.87
N PRO A 233 -15.46 4.92 1.01
CA PRO A 233 -16.42 5.82 1.63
C PRO A 233 -17.73 5.88 0.83
N GLU A 234 -18.84 6.03 1.54
CA GLU A 234 -20.14 6.35 0.96
C GLU A 234 -20.08 7.68 0.18
N PRO A 235 -20.96 7.91 -0.81
CA PRO A 235 -20.92 9.08 -1.68
C PRO A 235 -20.80 10.42 -0.96
N GLY A 236 -19.74 11.18 -1.29
CA GLY A 236 -19.53 12.57 -0.85
C GLY A 236 -18.07 13.03 -1.01
N GLY A 237 -17.85 14.17 -1.67
CA GLY A 237 -16.52 14.79 -1.85
C GLY A 237 -15.70 14.28 -3.05
N ASP A 238 -14.38 14.49 -3.01
CA ASP A 238 -13.40 14.05 -4.04
C ASP A 238 -13.27 12.52 -4.16
N ALA A 239 -13.81 11.78 -3.18
CA ALA A 239 -13.93 10.35 -3.23
C ALA A 239 -15.00 9.99 -4.27
N SER A 240 -14.65 9.34 -5.37
CA SER A 240 -15.66 9.00 -6.40
C SER A 240 -16.26 7.61 -6.13
N PRO A 241 -17.57 7.49 -5.83
CA PRO A 241 -18.32 6.26 -6.05
C PRO A 241 -18.90 6.24 -7.47
N ARG A 242 -19.18 5.05 -8.00
CA ARG A 242 -19.76 4.86 -9.34
C ARG A 242 -20.58 3.56 -9.43
N PRO A 243 -21.33 3.42 -10.53
CA PRO A 243 -22.80 3.49 -10.61
C PRO A 243 -23.51 2.29 -9.97
N SER A 244 -24.79 2.48 -9.60
CA SER A 244 -25.65 1.41 -9.10
C SER A 244 -25.68 0.21 -10.07
N ALA A 245 -25.39 -0.97 -9.56
CA ALA A 245 -25.62 -2.21 -10.28
C ALA A 245 -26.68 -3.03 -9.52
N ASN A 246 -27.89 -3.04 -10.04
CA ASN A 246 -28.78 -4.18 -9.91
C ASN A 246 -28.02 -5.43 -10.37
N SER A 247 -27.54 -6.27 -9.47
CA SER A 247 -27.30 -7.69 -9.74
C SER A 247 -27.10 -8.48 -8.45
N SER A 248 -27.46 -9.76 -8.52
CA SER A 248 -27.83 -10.66 -7.43
C SER A 248 -26.78 -10.90 -6.34
N ALA A 249 -27.26 -10.86 -5.09
CA ALA A 249 -26.51 -11.00 -3.85
C ALA A 249 -25.93 -12.40 -3.61
N ALA A 250 -24.60 -12.55 -3.71
CA ALA A 250 -23.75 -13.29 -2.75
C ALA A 250 -22.30 -13.40 -3.23
N SER A 251 -22.03 -13.59 -4.53
CA SER A 251 -20.66 -13.73 -5.06
C SER A 251 -19.96 -12.40 -5.37
N GLN A 252 -20.72 -11.31 -5.56
CA GLN A 252 -20.21 -9.96 -5.87
C GLN A 252 -19.65 -9.18 -4.66
N ARG A 253 -19.89 -9.62 -3.42
CA ARG A 253 -19.54 -8.85 -2.21
C ARG A 253 -18.04 -8.71 -1.91
N ARG A 254 -17.16 -9.45 -2.61
CA ARG A 254 -15.70 -9.37 -2.44
C ARG A 254 -15.02 -8.36 -3.38
N ASP A 255 -15.66 -7.98 -4.47
CA ASP A 255 -15.13 -7.01 -5.44
C ASP A 255 -15.37 -5.54 -5.02
N ASP A 256 -16.09 -5.33 -3.92
CA ASP A 256 -16.43 -4.00 -3.38
C ASP A 256 -15.31 -3.37 -2.53
N TYR A 257 -14.24 -4.12 -2.22
CA TYR A 257 -13.16 -3.64 -1.36
C TYR A 257 -12.07 -2.92 -2.17
N TRP A 258 -11.65 -1.75 -1.71
CA TRP A 258 -10.58 -0.97 -2.34
C TRP A 258 -9.19 -1.25 -1.76
N GLY A 259 -9.15 -1.87 -0.58
CA GLY A 259 -7.93 -2.27 0.10
C GLY A 259 -8.21 -3.35 1.14
N ALA A 260 -7.17 -3.78 1.83
CA ALA A 260 -7.24 -4.73 2.93
C ALA A 260 -6.29 -4.31 4.05
N ALA A 261 -6.73 -4.46 5.29
CA ALA A 261 -5.82 -4.45 6.44
C ALA A 261 -5.31 -5.88 6.64
N LEU A 262 -4.00 -6.08 6.52
CA LEU A 262 -3.35 -7.39 6.57
C LEU A 262 -2.39 -7.47 7.75
N LEU A 263 -2.50 -8.53 8.55
CA LEU A 263 -1.50 -8.93 9.53
C LEU A 263 -0.47 -9.85 8.85
N SER A 264 0.55 -9.26 8.26
CA SER A 264 1.58 -9.96 7.48
C SER A 264 2.77 -10.45 8.31
N SER A 265 3.04 -9.83 9.46
CA SER A 265 4.26 -10.07 10.22
C SER A 265 4.30 -11.48 10.84
N PRO A 266 5.44 -12.18 10.81
CA PRO A 266 5.65 -13.38 11.62
C PRO A 266 5.87 -13.06 13.10
N SER A 267 6.24 -11.81 13.43
CA SER A 267 6.54 -11.42 14.80
C SER A 267 5.28 -11.11 15.58
N ARG A 268 5.11 -11.78 16.73
CA ARG A 268 4.02 -11.51 17.69
C ARG A 268 4.09 -10.12 18.30
N SER A 269 5.25 -9.46 18.31
CA SER A 269 5.39 -8.09 18.80
C SER A 269 5.02 -7.03 17.76
N ALA A 270 5.08 -7.38 16.47
CA ALA A 270 4.77 -6.47 15.35
C ALA A 270 3.34 -6.68 14.84
N ARG A 271 2.35 -6.44 15.72
CA ARG A 271 0.91 -6.66 15.42
C ARG A 271 0.23 -5.57 14.59
N ASN A 272 0.95 -4.49 14.26
CA ASN A 272 0.36 -3.42 13.47
C ASN A 272 0.18 -3.89 12.02
N PRO A 273 -1.00 -3.69 11.42
CA PRO A 273 -1.26 -4.12 10.06
C PRO A 273 -0.40 -3.32 9.06
N ILE A 274 -0.35 -3.84 7.83
CA ILE A 274 -0.12 -3.05 6.62
C ILE A 274 -1.43 -2.90 5.87
N ILE A 275 -1.56 -1.83 5.09
CA ILE A 275 -2.68 -1.65 4.18
C ILE A 275 -2.22 -2.05 2.79
N VAL A 276 -2.88 -3.07 2.24
CA VAL A 276 -2.63 -3.58 0.88
C VAL A 276 -3.74 -3.08 -0.02
N SER A 277 -3.40 -2.56 -1.20
CA SER A 277 -4.41 -2.14 -2.19
C SER A 277 -3.95 -2.40 -3.62
N PRO A 278 -4.85 -2.80 -4.54
CA PRO A 278 -4.52 -2.99 -5.95
C PRO A 278 -3.97 -1.72 -6.57
N GLY A 279 -2.88 -1.82 -7.33
CA GLY A 279 -2.43 -0.74 -8.19
C GLY A 279 -2.90 -0.94 -9.63
N HIS A 280 -2.48 -2.02 -10.28
CA HIS A 280 -2.81 -2.32 -11.67
C HIS A 280 -2.70 -3.83 -11.95
N ARG A 281 -3.62 -4.37 -12.77
CA ARG A 281 -3.65 -5.75 -13.32
C ARG A 281 -3.73 -6.89 -12.30
N LEU A 282 -4.03 -6.59 -11.04
CA LEU A 282 -4.17 -7.55 -9.95
C LEU A 282 -5.48 -7.32 -9.20
N SER A 283 -6.12 -8.41 -8.79
CA SER A 283 -7.23 -8.37 -7.84
C SER A 283 -6.73 -8.08 -6.42
N LEU A 284 -7.61 -7.57 -5.54
CA LEU A 284 -7.25 -7.35 -4.14
C LEU A 284 -6.78 -8.63 -3.45
N GLN A 285 -7.43 -9.77 -3.73
CA GLN A 285 -7.05 -11.05 -3.13
C GLN A 285 -5.64 -11.44 -3.56
N THR A 286 -5.31 -11.32 -4.84
CA THR A 286 -3.96 -11.58 -5.35
C THR A 286 -2.93 -10.65 -4.73
N CYS A 287 -3.24 -9.35 -4.57
CA CYS A 287 -2.38 -8.41 -3.87
C CYS A 287 -2.09 -8.83 -2.42
N VAL A 288 -3.11 -9.29 -1.68
CA VAL A 288 -2.95 -9.78 -0.29
C VAL A 288 -2.04 -11.02 -0.26
N LYS A 289 -2.27 -12.00 -1.15
CA LYS A 289 -1.44 -13.20 -1.26
C LYS A 289 0.01 -12.85 -1.60
N LEU A 290 0.24 -11.99 -2.59
CA LEU A 290 1.57 -11.53 -2.99
C LEU A 290 2.28 -10.79 -1.84
N ALA A 291 1.59 -9.90 -1.15
CA ALA A 291 2.12 -9.19 0.01
C ALA A 291 2.53 -10.15 1.13
N LEU A 292 1.67 -11.13 1.44
CA LEU A 292 1.96 -12.13 2.47
C LEU A 292 3.13 -13.04 2.07
N ALA A 293 3.13 -13.57 0.84
CA ALA A 293 4.18 -14.42 0.29
C ALA A 293 5.53 -13.72 0.20
N CYS A 294 5.53 -12.40 -0.03
CA CYS A 294 6.75 -11.60 -0.06
C CYS A 294 7.14 -11.04 1.32
N THR A 295 6.46 -11.37 2.42
CA THR A 295 6.85 -10.88 3.76
C THR A 295 7.81 -11.86 4.43
N GLY A 296 9.02 -11.38 4.75
CA GLY A 296 10.04 -12.12 5.50
C GLY A 296 9.95 -11.86 7.00
N GLU A 297 10.97 -11.19 7.55
CA GLU A 297 11.17 -11.02 9.00
C GLU A 297 10.30 -9.93 9.65
N GLY A 298 9.90 -8.93 8.86
CA GLY A 298 9.14 -7.76 9.32
C GLY A 298 7.63 -7.84 9.06
N LYS A 299 6.95 -6.69 9.09
CA LYS A 299 5.56 -6.58 8.60
C LYS A 299 5.47 -6.12 7.14
N VAL A 300 6.53 -5.52 6.62
CA VAL A 300 6.56 -4.98 5.26
C VAL A 300 7.11 -6.05 4.32
N PRO A 301 6.51 -6.27 3.14
CA PRO A 301 7.06 -7.17 2.12
C PRO A 301 8.50 -6.82 1.78
N GLU A 302 9.34 -7.84 1.59
CA GLU A 302 10.77 -7.75 1.32
C GLU A 302 11.11 -6.78 0.19
N PRO A 303 10.39 -6.72 -0.95
CA PRO A 303 10.75 -5.77 -2.00
C PRO A 303 10.72 -4.31 -1.51
N VAL A 304 9.67 -3.90 -0.81
CA VAL A 304 9.56 -2.53 -0.23
C VAL A 304 10.53 -2.35 0.93
N ARG A 305 10.70 -3.38 1.77
CA ARG A 305 11.64 -3.35 2.89
C ARG A 305 13.08 -3.13 2.43
N GLN A 306 13.51 -3.82 1.37
CA GLN A 306 14.84 -3.67 0.78
C GLN A 306 15.02 -2.28 0.16
N ALA A 307 14.01 -1.75 -0.54
CA ALA A 307 14.06 -0.40 -1.09
C ALA A 307 14.23 0.66 0.02
N ASP A 308 13.47 0.57 1.12
CA ASP A 308 13.55 1.46 2.29
C ASP A 308 14.91 1.34 3.01
N LEU A 309 15.42 0.11 3.21
CA LEU A 309 16.73 -0.10 3.84
C LEU A 309 17.87 0.51 3.02
N VAL A 310 17.91 0.23 1.72
CA VAL A 310 18.94 0.78 0.83
C VAL A 310 18.80 2.29 0.72
N GLY A 311 17.57 2.81 0.63
CA GLY A 311 17.31 4.24 0.56
C GLY A 311 17.84 4.97 1.79
N ARG A 312 17.51 4.49 2.99
CA ARG A 312 18.02 5.06 4.25
C ARG A 312 19.53 4.94 4.37
N GLU A 313 20.11 3.84 3.92
CA GLU A 313 21.57 3.67 3.89
C GLU A 313 22.22 4.78 3.07
N LEU A 314 21.80 4.90 1.81
CA LEU A 314 22.33 5.89 0.88
C LEU A 314 22.08 7.33 1.34
N VAL A 315 20.97 7.59 2.04
CA VAL A 315 20.68 8.92 2.61
C VAL A 315 21.74 9.30 3.63
N ARG A 316 22.08 8.43 4.61
CA ARG A 316 23.11 8.82 5.59
C ARG A 316 24.52 8.88 5.00
N GLN A 317 24.80 8.12 3.95
CA GLN A 317 26.07 8.22 3.23
C GLN A 317 26.17 9.53 2.45
N THR A 318 25.06 9.97 1.85
CA THR A 318 25.00 11.19 1.05
C THR A 318 24.96 12.46 1.91
N TRP A 319 24.21 12.42 3.01
CA TRP A 319 24.09 13.51 3.98
C TRP A 319 24.44 13.00 5.39
N PRO A 320 25.74 12.87 5.71
CA PRO A 320 26.18 12.53 7.07
C PRO A 320 25.68 13.60 8.04
N LYS A 321 25.19 13.18 9.21
CA LYS A 321 24.95 14.14 10.30
C LYS A 321 26.31 14.65 10.76
N GLU A 322 26.49 15.97 10.84
CA GLU A 322 27.67 16.55 11.49
C GLU A 322 27.78 15.97 12.90
N THR A 323 28.81 15.17 13.15
CA THR A 323 29.20 14.81 14.51
C THR A 323 29.64 16.10 15.17
N ALA A 324 28.87 16.57 16.15
CA ALA A 324 29.34 17.58 17.08
C ALA A 324 30.61 17.04 17.74
N VAL A 325 31.77 17.50 17.26
CA VAL A 325 33.03 17.33 17.96
C VAL A 325 32.85 18.15 19.23
N ASN A 326 32.63 17.47 20.35
CA ASN A 326 32.75 18.09 21.67
C ASN A 326 34.23 18.44 21.89
N GLU A 327 34.68 19.55 21.30
CA GLU A 327 35.87 20.25 21.77
C GLU A 327 35.50 20.94 23.08
N HIS A 328 35.49 20.19 24.18
CA HIS A 328 35.54 20.78 25.51
C HIS A 328 36.54 20.03 26.39
N LYS A 329 37.56 20.79 26.79
CA LYS A 329 38.47 20.64 27.94
C LYS A 329 39.79 19.91 27.68
N ALA A 330 40.76 20.67 27.18
CA ALA A 330 42.08 20.73 27.80
C ALA A 330 42.05 21.84 28.87
#